data_AF-A0A7V9WPQ1-F1
#
_entry.id   AF-A0A7V9WPQ1-F1
#
_cell.length_a   1.000
_cell.length_b   1.000
_cell.length_c   1.000
_cell.angle_alpha   90.00
_cell.angle_beta   90.00
_cell.angle_gamma   90.00
#
_symmetry.space_group_name_H-M   'P 1'
#
loop_
_entity.id
_entity.type
_entity.pdbx_description
1 polymer ?
#
loop_
_entity_poly.entity_id
_entity_poly.type
_entity_poly.pdbx_seq_one_letter_code
_entity_poly.pdbx_strand_id
1 'polypeptide(L)'
;MRSTLNTALRTAARGGLQRLLALPAVRDWLSRRALAASGGADSIAFVCLGNICRSPFAEAVARDREPGRTLLSAGTLAKQGRSSPAQAVQSASAWQVDLRSHSLPRVLA
;
A
#
# COMPACT_ATOMS: atom_id res chain seq x y z
N MET A 1 20.07 20.40 -27.07
CA MET A 1 19.37 21.53 -26.42
C MET A 1 17.86 21.39 -26.30
N ARG A 2 17.11 20.74 -27.23
CA ARG A 2 15.64 20.56 -27.10
C ARG A 2 15.22 19.48 -26.08
N SER A 3 16.08 18.50 -25.77
CA SER A 3 15.76 17.41 -24.84
C SER A 3 15.74 17.83 -23.37
N THR A 4 16.61 18.76 -22.97
CA THR A 4 16.70 19.26 -21.58
C THR A 4 15.51 20.13 -21.18
N LEU A 5 15.01 20.96 -22.11
CA LEU A 5 13.80 21.78 -21.88
C LEU A 5 12.55 20.91 -21.69
N ASN A 6 12.40 19.86 -22.50
CA ASN A 6 11.29 18.91 -22.37
C ASN A 6 11.35 18.12 -21.06
N THR A 7 12.55 17.77 -20.58
CA THR A 7 12.71 17.11 -19.29
C THR A 7 12.35 18.05 -18.13
N ALA A 8 12.83 19.28 -18.15
CA ALA A 8 12.54 20.28 -17.12
C ALA A 8 11.05 20.64 -17.03
N LEU A 9 10.38 20.81 -18.17
CA LEU A 9 8.93 21.02 -18.23
C LEU A 9 8.15 19.82 -17.68
N ARG A 10 8.59 18.60 -17.99
CA ARG A 10 7.98 17.37 -17.46
C ARG A 10 8.19 17.21 -15.96
N THR A 11 9.35 17.56 -15.41
CA THR A 11 9.57 17.54 -13.95
C THR A 11 8.78 18.63 -13.24
N ALA A 12 8.71 19.84 -13.78
CA ALA A 12 7.90 20.92 -13.21
C ALA A 12 6.40 20.57 -13.23
N ALA A 13 5.90 20.03 -14.34
CA ALA A 13 4.52 19.55 -14.45
C ALA A 13 4.23 18.37 -13.49
N ARG A 14 5.18 17.43 -13.33
CA ARG A 14 5.09 16.35 -12.33
C ARG A 14 5.07 16.90 -10.90
N GLY A 15 5.86 17.92 -10.59
CA GLY A 15 5.88 18.56 -9.28
C GLY A 15 4.58 19.31 -8.96
N GLY A 16 4.02 20.01 -9.95
CA GLY A 16 2.70 20.65 -9.84
C GLY A 16 1.58 19.64 -9.64
N LEU A 17 1.57 18.56 -10.43
CA LEU A 17 0.61 17.47 -10.29
C LEU A 17 0.75 16.75 -8.94
N GLN A 18 1.97 16.45 -8.49
CA GLN A 18 2.20 15.84 -7.18
C GLN A 18 1.69 16.71 -6.04
N ARG A 19 1.89 18.04 -6.11
CA ARG A 19 1.35 18.98 -5.13
C ARG A 19 -0.18 18.98 -5.11
N LEU A 20 -0.81 18.96 -6.29
CA LEU A 20 -2.27 18.86 -6.40
C LEU A 20 -2.80 17.53 -5.84
N LEU A 21 -2.16 16.41 -6.17
CA LEU A 21 -2.53 15.08 -5.65
C LEU A 21 -2.28 14.95 -4.14
N ALA A 22 -1.39 15.76 -3.57
CA ALA A 22 -1.12 15.81 -2.13
C ALA A 22 -2.15 16.66 -1.37
N LEU A 23 -2.98 17.47 -2.02
CA LEU A 23 -4.03 18.24 -1.36
C LEU A 23 -5.06 17.30 -0.74
N PRO A 24 -5.42 17.45 0.56
CA PRO A 24 -6.32 16.53 1.25
C PRO A 24 -7.68 16.33 0.54
N ALA A 25 -8.28 17.42 0.04
CA ALA A 25 -9.55 17.36 -0.66
C ALA A 25 -9.48 16.60 -2.00
N VAL A 26 -8.41 16.82 -2.76
CA VAL A 26 -8.18 16.12 -4.03
C VAL A 26 -7.96 14.63 -3.77
N ARG A 27 -7.15 14.30 -2.76
CA ARG A 27 -6.87 12.92 -2.36
C ARG A 27 -8.15 12.21 -1.90
N ASP A 28 -8.96 12.83 -1.05
CA ASP A 28 -10.22 12.24 -0.57
C ASP A 28 -11.21 12.01 -1.73
N TRP A 29 -11.36 12.99 -2.62
CA TRP A 29 -12.21 12.85 -3.81
C TRP A 29 -11.77 11.69 -4.71
N LEU A 30 -10.47 11.59 -5.01
CA LEU A 30 -9.91 10.50 -5.80
C LEU A 30 -10.10 9.14 -5.12
N SER A 31 -9.87 9.05 -3.81
CA SER A 31 -10.07 7.83 -3.04
C SER A 31 -11.53 7.38 -3.08
N ARG A 32 -12.50 8.28 -2.87
CA ARG A 32 -13.93 7.96 -2.95
C ARG A 32 -14.33 7.49 -4.34
N ARG A 33 -13.83 8.15 -5.39
CA ARG A 33 -14.12 7.77 -6.77
C ARG A 33 -13.53 6.40 -7.11
N ALA A 34 -12.30 6.12 -6.68
CA ALA A 34 -11.68 4.81 -6.85
C ALA A 34 -12.48 3.73 -6.14
N LEU A 35 -12.86 3.96 -4.88
CA LEU A 35 -13.69 3.02 -4.10
C LEU A 35 -15.05 2.78 -4.75
N ALA A 36 -15.72 3.83 -5.24
CA ALA A 36 -16.99 3.69 -5.96
C ALA A 36 -16.83 2.87 -7.25
N ALA A 37 -15.74 3.07 -7.99
CA ALA A 37 -15.42 2.27 -9.17
C ALA A 37 -15.05 0.82 -8.83
N SER A 38 -14.53 0.57 -7.62
CA SER A 38 -14.17 -0.75 -7.09
C SER A 38 -15.30 -1.48 -6.37
N GLY A 39 -16.52 -0.91 -6.33
CA GLY A 39 -17.65 -1.43 -5.55
C GLY A 39 -18.00 -2.90 -5.82
N GLY A 40 -17.71 -3.41 -7.02
CA GLY A 40 -17.93 -4.80 -7.42
C GLY A 40 -16.70 -5.72 -7.40
N ALA A 41 -15.57 -5.29 -6.82
CA ALA A 41 -14.37 -6.13 -6.77
C ALA A 41 -14.46 -7.16 -5.63
N ASP A 42 -14.41 -8.44 -5.98
CA ASP A 42 -14.40 -9.55 -5.01
C ASP A 42 -13.08 -9.66 -4.25
N SER A 43 -12.02 -9.01 -4.74
CA SER A 43 -10.68 -9.08 -4.17
C SER A 43 -10.00 -7.72 -4.02
N ILE A 44 -9.22 -7.58 -2.93
CA ILE A 44 -8.44 -6.39 -2.62
C ILE A 44 -7.00 -6.82 -2.32
N ALA A 45 -6.04 -6.21 -3.04
CA ALA A 45 -4.61 -6.44 -2.83
C ALA A 45 -3.93 -5.20 -2.23
N PHE A 46 -3.34 -5.34 -1.05
CA PHE A 46 -2.52 -4.33 -0.40
C PHE A 46 -1.06 -4.49 -0.80
N VAL A 47 -0.48 -3.48 -1.45
CA VAL A 47 0.90 -3.55 -1.94
C VAL A 47 1.78 -2.53 -1.23
N CYS A 48 2.92 -2.96 -0.70
CA CYS A 48 3.97 -2.05 -0.24
C CYS A 48 5.33 -2.44 -0.82
N LEU A 49 6.43 -1.90 -0.28
CA LEU A 49 7.77 -2.22 -0.78
C LEU A 49 8.20 -3.66 -0.41
N GLY A 50 8.10 -4.04 0.87
CA GLY A 50 8.74 -5.26 1.37
C GLY A 50 7.80 -6.39 1.78
N ASN A 51 6.48 -6.15 1.81
CA ASN A 51 5.47 -7.03 2.40
C ASN A 51 5.72 -7.46 3.87
N ILE A 52 6.20 -6.54 4.71
CA ILE A 52 6.54 -6.84 6.12
C ILE A 52 6.08 -5.76 7.12
N CYS A 53 5.43 -4.68 6.66
CA CYS A 53 4.95 -3.63 7.57
C CYS A 53 3.54 -3.19 7.18
N ARG A 54 3.44 -2.44 6.09
CA ARG A 54 2.23 -1.70 5.71
C ARG A 54 1.15 -2.58 5.09
N SER A 55 1.54 -3.41 4.11
CA SER A 55 0.57 -4.28 3.43
C SER A 55 0.01 -5.39 4.33
N PRO A 56 0.80 -6.09 5.18
CA PRO A 56 0.24 -7.10 6.07
C PRO A 56 -0.67 -6.49 7.15
N PHE A 57 -0.30 -5.31 7.65
CA PHE A 57 -1.14 -4.55 8.58
C PHE A 57 -2.47 -4.16 7.96
N ALA A 58 -2.46 -3.61 6.75
CA ALA A 58 -3.67 -3.20 6.06
C ALA A 58 -4.60 -4.40 5.78
N GLU A 59 -4.04 -5.54 5.36
CA GLU A 59 -4.79 -6.79 5.17
C GLU A 59 -5.45 -7.26 6.47
N ALA A 60 -4.70 -7.26 7.58
CA ALA A 60 -5.22 -7.67 8.88
C ALA A 60 -6.34 -6.75 9.39
N VAL A 61 -6.19 -5.43 9.26
CA VAL A 61 -7.24 -4.46 9.63
C VAL A 61 -8.47 -4.59 8.72
N ALA A 62 -8.28 -4.91 7.44
CA ALA A 62 -9.36 -5.03 6.48
C ALA A 62 -10.20 -6.31 6.68
N ARG A 63 -9.63 -7.38 7.24
CA ARG A 63 -10.36 -8.64 7.52
C ARG A 63 -11.63 -8.41 8.33
N ASP A 64 -11.58 -7.53 9.33
CA ASP A 64 -12.73 -7.25 10.18
C ASP A 64 -13.75 -6.31 9.53
N ARG A 65 -13.33 -5.55 8.52
CA ARG A 65 -14.15 -4.49 7.88
C ARG A 65 -14.82 -4.94 6.60
N GLU A 66 -14.23 -5.89 5.89
CA GLU A 66 -14.72 -6.37 4.60
C GLU A 66 -14.96 -7.90 4.64
N PRO A 67 -15.85 -8.38 5.54
CA PRO A 67 -16.17 -9.80 5.59
C PRO A 67 -16.78 -10.23 4.25
N GLY A 68 -16.18 -11.25 3.62
CA GLY A 68 -16.64 -11.80 2.34
C GLY A 68 -15.82 -11.37 1.11
N ARG A 69 -14.87 -10.44 1.25
CA ARG A 69 -13.90 -10.14 0.18
C ARG A 69 -12.62 -10.96 0.34
N THR A 70 -12.00 -11.30 -0.79
CA THR A 70 -10.66 -11.90 -0.80
C THR A 70 -9.62 -10.83 -0.54
N LEU A 71 -8.88 -10.93 0.56
CA LEU A 71 -7.87 -9.95 0.94
C LEU A 71 -6.46 -10.53 0.77
N LEU A 72 -5.59 -9.76 0.11
CA LEU A 72 -4.23 -10.17 -0.23
C LEU A 72 -3.23 -9.09 0.19
N SER A 73 -2.01 -9.48 0.59
CA SER A 73 -0.88 -8.55 0.75
C SER A 73 0.32 -8.97 -0.10
N ALA A 74 0.99 -7.98 -0.69
CA ALA A 74 2.16 -8.19 -1.55
C ALA A 74 3.21 -7.09 -1.37
N GLY A 75 4.42 -7.35 -1.88
CA GLY A 75 5.53 -6.41 -1.87
C GLY A 75 6.25 -6.37 -3.20
N THR A 76 6.53 -5.17 -3.71
CA THR A 76 7.25 -5.01 -4.99
C THR A 76 8.70 -5.49 -4.96
N LEU A 77 9.32 -5.47 -3.78
CA LEU A 77 10.65 -6.02 -3.47
C LEU A 77 10.59 -6.94 -2.26
N ALA A 78 9.51 -7.75 -2.16
CA ALA A 78 9.37 -8.71 -1.09
C ALA A 78 10.54 -9.70 -1.08
N LYS A 79 11.15 -9.90 0.08
CA LYS A 79 12.16 -10.95 0.30
C LYS A 79 11.62 -11.93 1.33
N GLN A 80 11.62 -13.19 0.98
CA GLN A 80 11.09 -14.26 1.82
C GLN A 80 11.88 -14.43 3.11
N GLY A 81 11.24 -15.08 4.10
CA GLY A 81 11.83 -15.32 5.42
C GLY A 81 12.06 -14.05 6.26
N ARG A 82 11.54 -12.90 5.81
CA ARG A 82 11.53 -11.66 6.60
C ARG A 82 10.26 -11.56 7.42
N SER A 83 10.44 -11.33 8.71
CA SER A 83 9.37 -10.98 9.63
C SER A 83 9.17 -9.47 9.70
N SER A 84 8.02 -9.06 10.21
CA SER A 84 7.75 -7.67 10.53
C SER A 84 8.77 -7.14 11.56
N PRO A 85 9.38 -5.96 11.33
CA PRO A 85 10.32 -5.39 12.29
C PRO A 85 9.61 -5.05 13.61
N ALA A 86 10.35 -5.07 14.73
CA ALA A 86 9.77 -4.92 16.06
C ALA A 86 8.93 -3.65 16.22
N GLN A 87 9.34 -2.53 15.62
CA GLN A 87 8.58 -1.28 15.65
C GLN A 87 7.23 -1.40 14.93
N ALA A 88 7.16 -2.18 13.85
CA ALA A 88 5.91 -2.42 13.13
C ALA A 88 4.97 -3.30 13.95
N VAL A 89 5.49 -4.35 14.59
CA VAL A 89 4.71 -5.21 15.50
C VAL A 89 4.16 -4.39 16.67
N GLN A 90 5.01 -3.57 17.30
CA GLN A 90 4.60 -2.69 18.40
C GLN A 90 3.55 -1.67 17.96
N SER A 91 3.68 -1.10 16.76
CA SER A 91 2.67 -0.15 16.25
C SER A 91 1.34 -0.85 15.95
N ALA A 92 1.38 -2.09 15.47
CA ALA A 92 0.19 -2.87 15.16
C ALA A 92 -0.56 -3.35 16.41
N SER A 93 0.13 -3.60 17.53
CA SER A 93 -0.53 -3.99 18.78
C SER A 93 -1.45 -2.91 19.34
N ALA A 94 -1.17 -1.63 19.08
CA ALA A 94 -2.07 -0.52 19.41
C ALA A 94 -3.41 -0.59 18.66
N TRP A 95 -3.47 -1.35 17.57
CA TRP A 95 -4.67 -1.64 16.79
C TRP A 95 -5.18 -3.07 17.02
N GLN A 96 -4.68 -3.78 18.04
CA GLN A 96 -5.00 -5.19 18.32
C GLN A 96 -4.68 -6.14 17.16
N VAL A 97 -3.76 -5.75 16.28
CA VAL A 97 -3.30 -6.55 15.14
C VAL A 97 -1.98 -7.23 15.49
N ASP A 98 -1.92 -8.54 15.32
CA ASP A 98 -0.67 -9.30 15.46
C ASP A 98 0.01 -9.50 14.10
N LEU A 99 1.17 -8.87 13.92
CA LEU A 99 2.01 -9.03 12.72
C LEU A 99 3.11 -10.07 12.86
N ARG A 100 3.24 -10.73 14.03
CA ARG A 100 4.28 -11.74 14.30
C ARG A 100 4.01 -13.05 13.55
N SER A 101 2.74 -13.38 13.34
CA SER A 101 2.30 -14.55 12.58
C SER A 101 2.48 -14.39 11.07
N HIS A 102 2.63 -13.15 10.58
CA HIS A 102 2.86 -12.89 9.16
C HIS A 102 4.33 -13.13 8.80
N SER A 103 4.61 -14.32 8.23
CA SER A 103 5.89 -14.65 7.61
C SER A 103 5.66 -14.94 6.13
N LEU A 104 6.47 -14.33 5.26
CA LEU A 104 6.55 -14.76 3.87
C LEU A 104 7.04 -16.23 3.85
N PRO A 105 6.37 -17.14 3.11
CA PRO A 105 6.80 -18.53 3.05
C PRO A 105 8.25 -18.61 2.57
N ARG A 106 9.06 -19.41 3.28
CA ARG A 106 10.46 -19.68 2.93
C ARG A 106 10.48 -20.61 1.73
N VAL A 107 10.98 -20.17 0.58
CA VAL A 107 11.39 -21.09 -0.49
C VAL A 107 12.67 -21.78 -0.03
N LEU A 108 12.59 -23.09 0.16
CA LEU A 108 13.76 -23.93 0.13
C LEU A 108 14.24 -23.93 -1.32
N ALA A 109 15.42 -23.33 -1.55
CA ALA A 109 16.16 -23.46 -2.80
C ALA A 109 17.08 -24.68 -2.69
#